data_AF-A0A2D7RY75-F1
#
_entry.id   AF-A0A2D7RY75-F1
#
_cell.length_a   1.000
_cell.length_b   1.000
_cell.length_c   1.000
_cell.angle_alpha   90.00
_cell.angle_beta   90.00
_cell.angle_gamma   90.00
#
_symmetry.space_group_name_H-M   'P 1'
#
loop_
_entity.id
_entity.type
_entity.pdbx_description
1 polymer ?
#
loop_
_entity_poly.entity_id
_entity_poly.type
_entity_poly.pdbx_seq_one_letter_code
_entity_poly.pdbx_strand_id
1 'polypeptide(L)' 'MDTPSTDASVAPETLIAPAKLTLSLRVTGRRDDGYHLIDAEMVSL' A
#
# COMPACT_ATOMS: atom_id res chain seq x y z
N MET A 1 -1.02 27.92 -30.21
CA MET A 1 -2.16 27.76 -29.27
C MET A 1 -2.45 26.27 -29.24
N ASP A 2 -1.61 25.53 -28.51
CA ASP A 2 -1.84 24.11 -28.26
C ASP A 2 -2.92 24.02 -27.19
N THR A 3 -4.11 23.63 -27.62
CA THR A 3 -5.21 23.32 -26.71
C THR A 3 -4.84 22.03 -25.97
N PRO A 4 -4.83 21.97 -24.62
CA PRO A 4 -4.76 20.69 -23.94
C PRO A 4 -6.12 20.00 -24.16
N SER A 5 -6.13 18.92 -24.93
CA SER A 5 -7.30 18.02 -25.00
C SER A 5 -7.37 17.23 -23.69
N THR A 6 -8.01 17.82 -22.69
CA THR A 6 -8.52 17.12 -21.51
C THR A 6 -9.87 16.54 -21.85
N ASP A 7 -9.86 15.32 -22.38
CA ASP A 7 -10.99 14.41 -22.20
C ASP A 7 -10.47 12.99 -22.11
N ALA A 8 -9.73 12.74 -21.03
CA ALA A 8 -9.47 11.37 -20.61
C ALA A 8 -10.81 10.80 -20.14
N SER A 9 -11.51 10.12 -21.05
CA SER A 9 -12.67 9.31 -20.75
C SER A 9 -12.42 8.54 -19.45
N VAL A 10 -13.14 8.92 -18.38
CA VAL A 10 -13.01 8.29 -17.06
C VAL A 10 -13.74 6.95 -17.07
N ALA A 11 -13.23 6.02 -17.87
CA ALA A 11 -13.60 4.63 -17.75
C ALA A 11 -12.91 4.07 -16.50
N PRO A 12 -13.59 3.28 -15.65
CA PRO A 12 -12.98 2.72 -14.46
C PRO A 12 -11.79 1.82 -14.85
N GLU A 13 -10.61 2.15 -14.32
CA GLU A 13 -9.39 1.35 -14.49
C GLU A 13 -9.32 0.31 -13.36
N THR A 14 -9.21 -0.97 -13.73
CA THR A 14 -9.05 -2.05 -12.76
C THR A 14 -7.56 -2.29 -12.51
N LEU A 15 -7.13 -2.10 -11.28
CA LEU A 15 -5.76 -2.37 -10.84
C LEU A 15 -5.69 -3.64 -9.99
N ILE A 16 -4.63 -4.43 -10.16
CA ILE A 16 -4.35 -5.58 -9.31
C ILE A 16 -3.69 -5.09 -8.02
N ALA A 17 -4.32 -5.37 -6.88
CA ALA A 17 -3.79 -5.11 -5.55
C ALA A 17 -3.61 -6.45 -4.82
N PRO A 18 -2.42 -7.07 -4.89
CA PRO A 18 -2.18 -8.38 -4.29
C PRO A 18 -2.38 -8.34 -2.78
N ALA A 19 -2.87 -9.44 -2.22
CA ALA A 19 -3.00 -9.58 -0.78
C ALA A 19 -1.60 -9.79 -0.16
N LYS A 20 -1.49 -9.65 1.17
CA LYS A 20 -0.26 -10.02 1.88
C LYS A 20 -0.53 -11.00 3.00
N LEU A 21 0.45 -11.85 3.27
CA LEU A 21 0.49 -12.73 4.42
C LEU A 21 1.69 -12.36 5.30
N THR A 22 1.47 -12.31 6.62
CA THR A 22 2.55 -12.14 7.59
C THR A 22 2.86 -13.48 8.22
N LEU A 23 4.01 -14.05 7.86
CA LEU A 23 4.45 -15.38 8.29
C LEU A 23 4.94 -15.37 9.74
N SER A 24 5.60 -14.29 10.14
CA SER A 24 6.04 -14.07 11.52
C SER A 24 5.87 -12.59 11.91
N LEU A 25 5.55 -12.34 13.18
CA LEU A 25 5.43 -11.00 13.73
C LEU A 25 5.85 -10.98 15.19
N ARG A 26 6.69 -10.02 15.55
CA ARG A 26 7.10 -9.73 16.93
C ARG A 26 6.99 -8.24 17.19
N VAL A 27 6.32 -7.88 18.28
CA VAL A 27 6.40 -6.53 18.84
C VAL A 27 7.69 -6.41 19.64
N THR A 28 8.53 -5.44 19.27
CA THR A 28 9.87 -5.24 19.86
C THR A 28 9.96 -3.97 20.69
N GLY A 29 8.94 -3.11 20.65
CA GLY A 29 8.89 -1.92 21.49
C GLY A 29 7.70 -1.03 21.19
N ARG A 30 7.72 0.15 21.82
CA ARG A 30 6.75 1.23 21.61
C ARG A 30 7.49 2.46 21.09
N ARG A 31 6.92 3.12 20.08
CA ARG A 31 7.40 4.36 19.50
C ARG A 31 6.73 5.55 20.21
N ASP A 32 7.38 6.70 20.13
CA ASP A 32 6.89 7.94 20.75
C ASP A 32 5.61 8.48 20.07
N ASP A 33 5.32 8.03 18.84
CA ASP A 33 4.10 8.34 18.10
C ASP A 33 2.89 7.46 18.49
N GLY A 34 3.05 6.57 19.46
CA GLY A 34 1.99 5.70 19.97
C GLY A 34 1.84 4.37 19.24
N TYR A 35 2.63 4.10 18.19
CA TYR A 35 2.66 2.81 17.52
C TYR A 35 3.64 1.83 18.16
N HIS A 36 3.56 0.57 17.75
CA HIS A 36 4.53 -0.47 18.13
C HIS A 36 5.67 -0.54 17.12
N LEU A 37 6.89 -0.75 17.61
CA LEU A 37 7.97 -1.22 16.78
C LEU A 37 7.77 -2.73 16.56
N ILE A 38 7.80 -3.16 15.31
CA ILE A 38 7.61 -4.57 14.95
C ILE A 38 8.74 -5.08 14.07
N ASP A 39 9.04 -6.35 14.26
CA ASP A 39 9.83 -7.18 13.35
C ASP A 39 8.88 -8.22 12.72
N ALA A 40 8.87 -8.35 11.40
CA ALA A 40 7.90 -9.19 10.71
C ALA A 40 8.41 -9.68 9.35
N GLU A 41 8.08 -10.93 9.03
CA GLU A 41 8.31 -11.55 7.72
C GLU A 41 7.01 -11.57 6.92
N MET A 42 7.04 -11.13 5.67
CA MET A 42 5.84 -10.97 4.83
C MET A 42 6.05 -11.42 3.40
N VAL A 43 4.97 -11.90 2.78
CA VAL A 43 4.90 -12.25 1.36
C VAL A 43 3.65 -11.65 0.72
N SER A 44 3.71 -11.39 -0.59
CA SER A 44 2.56 -10.99 -1.40
C SER A 44 1.95 -12.21 -2.09
N LEU A 45 0.62 -12.23 -2.24
CA LEU A 45 -0.17 -13.29 -2.87
C LEU A 45 -0.87 -12.79 -4.13
#